data_AF-A0A9D2FB87-F1
#
_entry.id   AF-A0A9D2FB87-F1
#
_cell.length_a   1.000
_cell.length_b   1.000
_cell.length_c   1.000
_cell.angle_alpha   90.00
_cell.angle_beta   90.00
_cell.angle_gamma   90.00
#
_symmetry.space_group_name_H-M   'P 1'
#
loop_
_entity.id
_entity.type
_entity.pdbx_description
1 polymer ?
#
loop_
_entity_poly.entity_id
_entity_poly.type
_entity_poly.pdbx_seq_one_letter_code
_entity_poly.pdbx_strand_id
1 'polypeptide(L)'
;QDGISLVDEAAEVFCASNGEVKQNIVSKPNAIGYLSLGLVDDTVRALDVDSVQATSENILAGTYPVARPFLFVTKGEPAGEVKEFIDYVLSAEGQELVASENYIRVDQ
;
A
#
# COMPACT_ATOMS: atom_id res chain seq x y z
N GLN A 1 -0.60 26.21 21.22
CA GLN A 1 -0.44 27.00 19.99
C GLN A 1 -1.26 26.28 18.95
N ASP A 2 -2.40 26.86 18.60
CA ASP A 2 -3.37 26.27 17.69
C ASP A 2 -2.70 26.00 16.35
N GLY A 3 -2.73 24.73 15.94
CA GLY A 3 -2.09 24.25 14.74
C GLY A 3 -2.70 24.93 13.53
N ILE A 4 -1.94 25.82 12.88
CA ILE A 4 -2.29 26.30 11.56
C ILE A 4 -2.35 25.06 10.67
N SER A 5 -3.55 24.71 10.19
CA SER A 5 -3.69 23.72 9.12
C SER A 5 -2.90 24.25 7.93
N LEU A 6 -1.85 23.53 7.55
CA LEU A 6 -1.10 23.80 6.31
C LEU A 6 -1.88 23.32 5.07
N VAL A 7 -3.04 22.71 5.29
CA VAL A 7 -3.94 22.22 4.26
C VAL A 7 -5.01 23.27 4.05
N ASP A 8 -5.05 23.84 2.85
CA ASP A 8 -6.21 24.61 2.40
C ASP A 8 -7.35 23.61 2.18
N GLU A 9 -8.37 23.63 3.05
CA GLU A 9 -9.53 22.74 2.96
C GLU A 9 -10.28 22.89 1.63
N ALA A 10 -10.20 24.07 0.98
CA ALA A 10 -10.76 24.27 -0.35
C ALA A 10 -9.91 23.64 -1.47
N ALA A 11 -8.66 23.24 -1.17
CA ALA A 11 -7.76 22.54 -2.07
C ALA A 11 -7.76 21.01 -1.85
N GLU A 12 -8.56 20.49 -0.91
CA GLU A 12 -8.71 19.06 -0.72
C GLU A 12 -9.36 18.41 -1.95
N VAL A 13 -8.76 17.31 -2.42
CA VAL A 13 -9.25 16.55 -3.58
C VAL A 13 -9.56 15.13 -3.15
N PHE A 14 -10.85 14.77 -3.15
CA PHE A 14 -11.28 13.39 -2.96
C PHE A 14 -11.01 12.58 -4.22
N CYS A 15 -10.20 11.54 -4.09
CA CYS A 15 -9.88 10.61 -5.17
C CYS A 15 -10.53 9.24 -4.87
N ALA A 16 -11.13 8.63 -5.88
CA ALA A 16 -11.79 7.33 -5.77
C ALA A 16 -10.83 6.15 -5.95
N SER A 17 -9.59 6.39 -6.40
CA SER A 17 -8.60 5.34 -6.65
C SER A 17 -7.15 5.79 -6.44
N ASN A 18 -6.25 4.82 -6.25
CA ASN A 18 -4.81 5.10 -6.20
C ASN A 18 -4.30 5.75 -7.50
N GLY A 19 -4.85 5.35 -8.66
CA GLY A 19 -4.50 5.94 -9.94
C GLY A 19 -4.86 7.42 -10.01
N GLU A 20 -6.04 7.79 -9.53
CA GLU A 20 -6.45 9.20 -9.43
C GLU A 20 -5.57 9.98 -8.46
N VAL A 21 -5.23 9.43 -7.28
CA VAL A 21 -4.32 10.10 -6.34
C VAL A 21 -2.98 10.39 -7.02
N LYS A 22 -2.39 9.38 -7.69
CA LYS A 22 -1.12 9.53 -8.40
C LYS A 22 -1.20 10.62 -9.47
N GLN A 23 -2.24 10.61 -10.31
CA GLN A 23 -2.43 11.63 -11.35
C GLN A 23 -2.58 13.04 -10.75
N ASN A 24 -3.25 13.17 -9.61
CA ASN A 24 -3.36 14.45 -8.91
C ASN A 24 -2.01 14.93 -8.37
N ILE A 25 -1.20 14.05 -7.77
CA ILE A 25 0.15 14.38 -7.28
C ILE A 25 1.05 14.85 -8.43
N VAL A 26 1.03 14.14 -9.56
CA VAL A 26 1.85 14.47 -10.74
C VAL A 26 1.42 15.80 -11.38
N SER A 27 0.13 16.06 -11.47
CA SER A 27 -0.40 17.24 -12.20
C SER A 27 -0.46 18.53 -11.39
N LYS A 28 -0.41 18.45 -10.06
CA LYS A 28 -0.59 19.62 -9.18
C LYS A 28 0.67 19.92 -8.39
N PRO A 29 1.34 21.05 -8.63
CA PRO A 29 2.46 21.49 -7.81
C PRO A 29 2.07 21.55 -6.33
N ASN A 30 2.96 21.09 -5.45
CA ASN A 30 2.79 21.05 -3.99
C ASN A 30 1.71 20.06 -3.47
N ALA A 31 1.14 19.20 -4.32
CA ALA A 31 0.22 18.17 -3.85
C ALA A 31 0.94 17.08 -3.03
N ILE A 32 0.26 16.61 -1.99
CA ILE A 32 0.65 15.44 -1.19
C ILE A 32 -0.56 14.51 -1.09
N GLY A 33 -0.32 13.20 -1.10
CA GLY A 33 -1.38 12.20 -0.99
C GLY A 33 -0.82 10.85 -0.57
N TYR A 34 -1.70 9.91 -0.26
CA TYR A 34 -1.36 8.53 0.08
C TYR A 34 -1.66 7.61 -1.09
N LEU A 35 -0.73 6.73 -1.44
CA LEU A 35 -0.89 5.72 -2.49
C LEU A 35 -0.25 4.40 -2.06
N SER A 36 -0.72 3.30 -2.63
CA SER A 36 -0.10 1.98 -2.46
C SER A 36 1.35 1.99 -2.96
N LEU A 37 2.25 1.35 -2.20
CA LEU A 37 3.67 1.28 -2.51
C LEU A 37 3.96 0.75 -3.93
N GLY A 38 3.22 -0.27 -4.39
CA GLY A 38 3.41 -0.86 -5.72
C GLY A 38 3.11 0.07 -6.90
N LEU A 39 2.60 1.28 -6.66
CA LEU A 39 2.35 2.30 -7.69
C LEU A 39 3.37 3.45 -7.66
N VAL A 40 4.33 3.42 -6.74
CA VAL A 40 5.44 4.38 -6.66
C VAL A 40 6.43 4.07 -7.79
N ASP A 41 6.70 5.08 -8.61
CA ASP A 41 7.72 5.07 -9.65
C ASP A 41 8.40 6.44 -9.72
N ASP A 42 9.16 6.69 -10.78
CA ASP A 42 9.90 7.94 -11.00
C ASP A 42 9.02 9.19 -11.20
N THR A 43 7.70 9.03 -11.36
CA THR A 43 6.76 10.15 -11.52
C THR A 43 6.34 10.76 -10.18
N VAL A 44 6.58 10.07 -9.06
CA VAL A 44 6.23 10.53 -7.71
C VAL A 44 7.40 10.33 -6.76
N ARG A 45 7.40 11.07 -5.64
CA ARG A 45 8.41 10.92 -4.59
C ARG A 45 7.77 10.39 -3.32
N ALA A 46 8.14 9.18 -2.91
CA ALA A 46 7.80 8.68 -1.59
C ALA A 46 8.54 9.49 -0.50
N LEU A 47 7.83 9.81 0.57
CA LEU A 47 8.39 10.47 1.74
C LEU A 47 8.71 9.45 2.82
N ASP A 48 9.79 9.69 3.55
CA ASP A 48 10.13 8.91 4.73
C ASP A 48 9.13 9.23 5.85
N VAL A 49 8.71 8.21 6.59
CA VAL A 49 7.86 8.36 7.77
C VAL A 49 8.70 7.97 8.98
N ASP A 50 8.82 8.87 9.95
CA ASP A 50 9.67 8.70 11.13
C ASP A 50 11.13 8.34 10.78
N SER A 51 11.66 8.94 9.71
CA SER A 51 12.99 8.66 9.15
C SER A 51 13.19 7.23 8.62
N VAL A 52 12.10 6.49 8.37
CA VAL A 52 12.12 5.17 7.74
C VAL A 52 11.57 5.26 6.32
N GLN A 53 12.34 4.72 5.36
CA GLN A 53 11.94 4.66 3.96
C GLN A 53 10.83 3.62 3.72
N ALA A 54 9.91 3.92 2.81
CA ALA A 54 8.85 3.01 2.37
C ALA A 54 9.42 1.91 1.45
N THR A 55 10.12 0.91 2.00
CA THR A 55 10.68 -0.22 1.25
C THR A 55 10.05 -1.52 1.72
N SER A 56 10.03 -2.54 0.85
CA SER A 56 9.54 -3.88 1.21
C SER A 56 10.31 -4.46 2.40
N GLU A 57 11.62 -4.20 2.48
CA GLU A 57 12.48 -4.61 3.60
C GLU A 57 12.04 -3.96 4.93
N ASN A 58 11.85 -2.63 4.96
CA ASN A 58 11.43 -1.94 6.19
C ASN A 58 10.00 -2.30 6.61
N ILE A 59 9.12 -2.60 5.66
CA ILE A 59 7.76 -3.05 5.94
C ILE A 59 7.78 -4.45 6.55
N LEU A 60 8.56 -5.38 5.98
CA LEU A 60 8.71 -6.74 6.53
C LEU A 60 9.40 -6.73 7.89
N ALA A 61 10.35 -5.82 8.12
CA ALA A 61 10.98 -5.61 9.41
C ALA A 61 10.05 -4.95 10.46
N GLY A 62 8.88 -4.46 10.05
CA GLY A 62 7.94 -3.74 10.91
C GLY A 62 8.43 -2.36 11.36
N THR A 63 9.50 -1.83 10.77
CA THR A 63 10.06 -0.51 11.09
C THR A 63 9.33 0.61 10.36
N TYR A 64 8.77 0.34 9.18
CA TYR A 64 7.94 1.31 8.47
C TYR A 64 6.52 1.32 9.06
N PRO A 65 6.04 2.42 9.66
CA PRO A 65 4.83 2.41 10.48
C PRO A 65 3.53 2.37 9.68
N VAL A 66 3.57 2.65 8.37
CA VAL A 66 2.39 2.71 7.50
C VAL A 66 2.33 1.47 6.61
N ALA A 67 1.92 0.34 7.20
CA ALA A 67 1.70 -0.91 6.49
C ALA A 67 0.48 -1.65 7.06
N ARG A 68 -0.15 -2.48 6.23
CA ARG A 68 -1.24 -3.37 6.64
C ARG A 68 -1.16 -4.70 5.90
N PRO A 69 -1.49 -5.82 6.55
CA PRO A 69 -1.56 -7.10 5.87
C PRO A 69 -2.76 -7.15 4.92
N PHE A 70 -2.66 -7.98 3.88
CA PHE A 70 -3.82 -8.46 3.15
C PHE A 70 -4.41 -9.65 3.88
N LEU A 71 -5.73 -9.59 4.11
CA LEU A 71 -6.44 -10.56 4.93
C LEU A 71 -7.41 -11.36 4.07
N PHE A 72 -7.32 -12.68 4.16
CA PHE A 72 -8.44 -13.55 3.84
C PHE A 72 -9.36 -13.63 5.04
N VAL A 73 -10.61 -13.21 4.88
CA VAL A 73 -11.62 -13.25 5.95
C VAL A 73 -12.69 -14.25 5.55
N THR A 74 -12.74 -15.37 6.27
CA THR A 74 -13.70 -16.45 6.05
C THR A 74 -14.65 -16.60 7.24
N LYS A 75 -15.86 -17.09 6.99
CA LYS A 75 -16.80 -17.43 8.07
C LYS A 75 -16.47 -18.82 8.59
N GLY A 76 -15.64 -18.89 9.63
CA GLY A 76 -15.10 -20.14 10.17
C GLY A 76 -13.92 -20.65 9.33
N GLU A 77 -13.50 -21.88 9.62
CA GLU A 77 -12.38 -22.52 8.93
C GLU A 77 -12.69 -22.75 7.43
N PRO A 78 -11.81 -22.34 6.51
CA PRO A 78 -12.01 -22.58 5.08
C PRO A 78 -11.95 -24.08 4.76
N ALA A 79 -12.80 -24.53 3.84
CA ALA A 79 -12.87 -25.91 3.37
C ALA A 79 -13.17 -25.97 1.86
N GLY A 80 -12.90 -27.12 1.24
CA GLY A 80 -13.10 -27.34 -0.19
C GLY A 80 -12.34 -26.31 -1.04
N GLU A 81 -12.99 -25.84 -2.11
CA GLU A 81 -12.42 -24.89 -3.08
C GLU A 81 -11.89 -23.60 -2.43
N VAL A 82 -12.51 -23.13 -1.34
CA VAL A 82 -12.05 -21.92 -0.62
C VAL A 82 -10.69 -22.17 0.02
N LYS A 83 -10.50 -23.35 0.62
CA LYS A 83 -9.21 -23.71 1.22
C LYS A 83 -8.16 -23.90 0.14
N GLU A 84 -8.51 -24.61 -0.94
CA GLU A 84 -7.59 -24.84 -2.07
C GLU A 84 -7.10 -23.53 -2.69
N PHE A 85 -7.98 -22.55 -2.83
CA PHE A 85 -7.61 -21.22 -3.31
C PHE A 85 -6.67 -20.49 -2.34
N ILE A 86 -6.98 -20.48 -1.04
CA ILE A 86 -6.10 -19.83 -0.04
C ILE A 86 -4.73 -20.53 0.01
N ASP A 87 -4.70 -21.87 -0.02
CA ASP A 87 -3.46 -22.65 -0.07
C ASP A 87 -2.65 -22.33 -1.33
N TYR A 88 -3.30 -22.17 -2.49
CA TYR A 88 -2.66 -21.76 -3.73
C TYR A 88 -2.03 -20.37 -3.61
N VAL A 89 -2.80 -19.37 -3.12
CA VAL A 89 -2.29 -18.01 -2.95
C VAL A 89 -1.10 -17.98 -1.99
N LEU A 90 -1.12 -18.79 -0.93
CA LEU A 90 -0.03 -18.90 0.05
C LEU A 90 1.13 -19.81 -0.39
N SER A 91 0.98 -20.53 -1.50
CA SER A 91 2.04 -21.39 -2.05
C SER A 91 3.20 -20.57 -2.60
N ALA A 92 4.35 -21.22 -2.85
CA ALA A 92 5.51 -20.56 -3.47
C ALA A 92 5.16 -19.93 -4.82
N GLU A 93 4.33 -20.58 -5.63
CA GLU A 93 3.86 -20.06 -6.91
C GLU A 93 2.98 -18.82 -6.73
N GLY A 94 2.00 -18.89 -5.82
CA GLY A 94 1.10 -17.78 -5.54
C GLY A 94 1.86 -16.56 -4.99
N GLN A 95 2.83 -16.78 -4.11
CA GLN A 95 3.65 -15.70 -3.55
C GLN A 95 4.61 -15.09 -4.58
N GLU A 96 5.07 -15.85 -5.56
CA GLU A 96 5.86 -15.31 -6.67
C GLU A 96 5.02 -14.37 -7.55
N LEU A 97 3.76 -14.74 -7.81
CA LEU A 97 2.81 -13.88 -8.52
C LEU A 97 2.49 -12.60 -7.73
N VAL A 98 2.34 -12.68 -6.41
CA VAL A 98 2.16 -11.51 -5.55
C VAL A 98 3.35 -10.54 -5.69
N ALA A 99 4.58 -11.07 -5.67
CA ALA A 99 5.79 -10.28 -5.82
C ALA A 99 5.90 -9.65 -7.23
N SER A 100 5.52 -10.36 -8.30
CA SER A 100 5.56 -9.82 -9.66
C SER A 100 4.60 -8.65 -9.89
N GLU A 101 3.53 -8.55 -9.09
CA GLU A 101 2.56 -7.46 -9.10
C GLU A 101 2.95 -6.31 -8.13
N ASN A 102 4.22 -6.25 -7.70
CA ASN A 102 4.77 -5.24 -6.79
C ASN A 102 4.14 -5.23 -5.37
N TYR A 103 3.59 -6.36 -4.94
CA TYR A 103 3.18 -6.55 -3.54
C TYR A 103 4.27 -7.27 -2.76
N ILE A 104 4.16 -7.21 -1.43
CA ILE A 104 5.10 -7.82 -0.52
C ILE A 104 4.65 -9.26 -0.27
N ARG A 105 5.48 -10.23 -0.66
CA ARG A 105 5.27 -11.65 -0.34
C ARG A 105 5.29 -11.85 1.17
N VAL A 106 4.54 -12.84 1.64
CA VAL A 106 4.66 -13.33 3.02
C VAL A 106 5.49 -14.61 3.00
N ASP A 107 6.46 -14.67 3.92
CA ASP A 107 7.19 -15.91 4.15
C ASP A 107 6.33 -16.82 5.04
N GLN A 108 6.26 -18.11 4.67
CA GLN A 108 5.64 -19.17 5.48
C GLN A 108 6.68 -19.86 6.35
#